data_AF-A0A349HV15-F1
#
_entry.id   AF-A0A349HV15-F1
#
_cell.length_a   1.000
_cell.length_b   1.000
_cell.length_c   1.000
_cell.angle_alpha   90.00
_cell.angle_beta   90.00
_cell.angle_gamma   90.00
#
_symmetry.space_group_name_H-M   'P 1'
#
loop_
_entity.id
_entity.type
_entity.pdbx_description
1 polymer ?
#
loop_
_entity_poly.entity_id
_entity_poly.type
_entity_poly.pdbx_seq_one_letter_code
_entity_poly.pdbx_strand_id
1 'polypeptide(L)'
;MNTNYYHRTHKNYNYGSRGKVDHFDCPTNLFSLNNTDKSISWVYSADVKENSLIDFHQVVFAISRFINIYSNKKIKEWLDKDKKFNSLIQEDNIGRKFIVYKEYKKWILSKKSIKLTQRQRKELKLWILGL
;
A
#
# COMPACT_ATOMS: atom_id res chain seq x y z
N MET A 1 -30.95 -8.86 -5.24
CA MET A 1 -30.00 -9.62 -4.39
C MET A 1 -29.37 -10.71 -5.25
N ASN A 2 -28.08 -10.58 -5.58
CA ASN A 2 -27.15 -11.67 -5.93
C ASN A 2 -25.84 -11.04 -6.41
N THR A 3 -24.97 -10.69 -5.48
CA THR A 3 -23.58 -10.37 -5.79
C THR A 3 -22.77 -11.63 -5.53
N ASN A 4 -22.48 -12.37 -6.60
CA ASN A 4 -21.63 -13.56 -6.58
C ASN A 4 -20.28 -13.22 -5.96
N TYR A 5 -20.12 -13.64 -4.71
CA TYR A 5 -18.97 -13.41 -3.86
C TYR A 5 -17.91 -14.46 -4.18
N TYR A 6 -16.92 -14.10 -5.00
CA TYR A 6 -15.80 -14.99 -5.31
C TYR A 6 -14.60 -14.71 -4.38
N HIS A 7 -14.40 -15.58 -3.40
CA HIS A 7 -13.12 -15.71 -2.71
C HIS A 7 -12.07 -16.30 -3.67
N ARG A 8 -11.15 -15.47 -4.19
CA ARG A 8 -9.98 -15.95 -4.94
C ARG A 8 -8.91 -16.46 -3.99
N THR A 9 -8.91 -17.76 -3.71
CA THR A 9 -7.74 -18.46 -3.13
C THR A 9 -6.71 -18.74 -4.23
N HIS A 10 -5.42 -18.76 -3.87
CA HIS A 10 -4.24 -18.98 -4.74
C HIS A 10 -4.30 -20.18 -5.70
N LYS A 11 -5.25 -21.11 -5.54
CA LYS A 11 -5.41 -22.30 -6.39
C LYS A 11 -5.96 -22.03 -7.80
N ASN A 12 -6.52 -20.84 -8.06
CA ASN A 12 -7.17 -20.51 -9.34
C ASN A 12 -6.47 -19.38 -10.11
N TYR A 13 -5.14 -19.31 -10.08
CA TYR A 13 -4.38 -18.32 -10.84
C TYR A 13 -4.31 -18.70 -12.34
N ASN A 14 -5.39 -18.43 -13.08
CA ASN A 14 -5.35 -18.39 -14.54
C ASN A 14 -4.86 -17.01 -15.00
N TYR A 15 -3.77 -16.98 -15.76
CA TYR A 15 -3.13 -15.76 -16.29
C TYR A 15 -4.09 -14.87 -17.12
N GLY A 16 -5.18 -15.46 -17.63
CA GLY A 16 -6.26 -14.77 -18.35
C GLY A 16 -7.34 -14.10 -17.48
N SER A 17 -7.26 -14.20 -16.15
CA SER A 17 -8.27 -13.67 -15.22
C SER A 17 -7.91 -12.29 -14.67
N ARG A 18 -7.43 -11.39 -15.53
CA ARG A 18 -7.43 -9.95 -15.25
C ARG A 18 -8.88 -9.55 -14.99
N GLY A 19 -9.26 -9.44 -13.71
CA GLY A 19 -10.53 -8.80 -13.36
C GLY A 19 -10.56 -7.44 -14.05
N LYS A 20 -11.72 -7.02 -14.56
CA LYS A 20 -11.88 -5.68 -15.12
C LYS A 20 -11.29 -4.69 -14.12
N VAL A 21 -10.19 -4.04 -14.50
CA VAL A 21 -9.64 -2.93 -13.75
C VAL A 21 -10.68 -1.84 -13.93
N ASP A 22 -11.44 -1.56 -12.87
CA ASP A 22 -12.35 -0.43 -12.89
C ASP A 22 -11.51 0.83 -13.12
N HIS A 23 -12.02 1.83 -13.82
CA HIS A 23 -11.21 3.02 -14.11
C HIS A 23 -10.76 3.71 -12.81
N PHE A 24 -11.54 3.54 -11.73
CA PHE A 24 -11.26 3.93 -10.34
C PHE A 24 -10.19 3.07 -9.63
N ASP A 25 -9.90 1.87 -10.13
CA ASP A 25 -8.83 0.98 -9.65
C ASP A 25 -7.50 1.22 -10.39
N CYS A 26 -7.42 2.21 -11.27
CA CYS A 26 -6.15 2.53 -11.92
C CYS A 26 -5.13 3.00 -10.86
N PRO A 27 -3.90 2.47 -10.84
CA PRO A 27 -2.85 2.98 -9.96
C PRO A 27 -2.61 4.48 -10.17
N THR A 28 -2.88 4.97 -11.38
CA THR A 28 -2.84 6.38 -11.71
C THR A 28 -3.96 7.22 -11.12
N ASN A 29 -5.06 6.62 -10.69
CA ASN A 29 -6.12 7.33 -9.97
C ASN A 29 -5.80 7.59 -8.49
N LEU A 30 -4.71 7.02 -7.99
CA LEU A 30 -4.09 7.51 -6.75
C LEU A 30 -3.28 8.80 -6.98
N PHE A 31 -2.79 9.02 -8.20
CA PHE A 31 -2.15 10.27 -8.63
C PHE A 31 -3.18 11.36 -9.01
N SER A 32 -4.44 11.01 -9.28
CA SER A 32 -5.53 11.97 -9.55
C SER A 32 -6.36 12.35 -8.32
N LEU A 33 -6.09 11.73 -7.16
CA LEU A 33 -6.60 12.21 -5.88
C LEU A 33 -5.89 13.53 -5.56
N ASN A 34 -6.52 14.62 -5.97
CA ASN A 34 -6.33 16.01 -5.52
C ASN A 34 -6.40 16.13 -3.99
N ASN A 35 -5.40 15.60 -3.29
CA ASN A 35 -5.07 15.88 -1.89
C ASN A 35 -3.65 16.46 -1.79
N THR A 36 -3.14 17.03 -2.89
CA THR A 36 -1.76 17.51 -3.03
C THR A 36 -1.39 18.61 -2.03
N ASP A 37 -2.36 19.39 -1.54
CA ASP A 37 -2.09 20.46 -0.59
C ASP A 37 -1.82 19.96 0.84
N LYS A 38 -2.20 18.72 1.15
CA LYS A 38 -2.05 18.11 2.48
C LYS A 38 -1.36 16.74 2.47
N SER A 39 -0.52 16.46 1.47
CA SER A 39 0.30 15.23 1.43
C SER A 39 1.75 15.53 1.75
N ILE A 40 2.46 14.58 2.37
CA ILE A 40 3.91 14.68 2.48
C ILE A 40 4.51 14.28 1.13
N SER A 41 5.58 14.97 0.73
CA SER A 41 6.31 14.63 -0.49
C SER A 41 6.77 13.18 -0.45
N TRP A 42 6.51 12.45 -1.53
CA TRP A 42 6.91 11.04 -1.62
C TRP A 42 8.43 10.93 -1.54
N VAL A 43 8.90 10.00 -0.72
CA VAL A 43 10.33 9.79 -0.51
C VAL A 43 10.85 8.73 -1.46
N TYR A 44 11.67 9.13 -2.43
CA TYR A 44 12.33 8.25 -3.39
C TYR A 44 13.07 7.11 -2.70
N SER A 45 13.03 5.91 -3.30
CA SER A 45 13.54 4.70 -2.68
C SER A 45 15.04 4.74 -2.33
N ALA A 46 15.81 5.49 -3.12
CA ALA A 46 17.23 5.74 -2.88
C ALA A 46 17.47 6.54 -1.57
N ASP A 47 16.52 7.41 -1.22
CA ASP A 47 16.62 8.38 -0.13
C ASP A 47 15.89 7.94 1.16
N VAL A 48 15.23 6.77 1.15
CA VAL A 48 14.56 6.22 2.32
C VAL A 48 15.56 5.86 3.41
N LYS A 49 15.48 6.58 4.53
CA LYS A 49 16.19 6.35 5.80
C LYS A 49 15.21 5.82 6.84
N GLU A 50 15.71 5.23 7.93
CA GLU A 50 14.89 4.70 9.04
C GLU A 50 13.89 5.74 9.60
N ASN A 51 14.25 7.02 9.61
CA ASN A 51 13.40 8.11 10.11
C ASN A 51 12.62 8.85 9.01
N SER A 52 12.65 8.39 7.76
CA SER A 52 11.91 9.03 6.67
C SER A 52 10.40 8.95 6.93
N LEU A 53 9.71 10.06 6.67
CA LEU A 53 8.25 10.14 6.73
C LEU A 53 7.70 9.64 5.40
N ILE A 54 6.96 8.55 5.43
CA ILE A 54 6.34 7.95 4.25
C ILE A 54 4.88 8.35 4.22
N ASP A 55 4.43 8.93 3.11
CA ASP A 55 3.03 9.30 2.94
C ASP A 55 2.13 8.07 3.00
N PHE A 56 0.96 8.19 3.63
CA PHE A 56 0.01 7.09 3.73
C PHE A 56 -0.36 6.51 2.35
N HIS A 57 -0.54 7.37 1.34
CA HIS A 57 -0.87 6.95 -0.02
C HIS A 57 0.28 6.19 -0.69
N GLN A 58 1.52 6.56 -0.38
CA GLN A 58 2.72 5.85 -0.82
C GLN A 58 2.74 4.42 -0.24
N VAL A 59 2.32 4.25 1.02
CA VAL A 59 2.19 2.92 1.65
C VAL A 59 1.10 2.08 0.98
N VAL A 60 -0.08 2.68 0.72
CA VAL A 60 -1.18 1.99 0.00
C VAL A 60 -0.69 1.48 -1.35
N PHE A 61 0.03 2.32 -2.10
CA PHE A 61 0.60 1.97 -3.40
C PHE A 61 1.65 0.85 -3.28
N ALA A 62 2.58 0.95 -2.33
CA ALA A 62 3.59 -0.08 -2.12
C ALA A 62 2.97 -1.46 -1.82
N ILE A 63 1.95 -1.50 -0.95
CA ILE A 63 1.26 -2.73 -0.55
C ILE A 63 0.46 -3.32 -1.71
N SER A 64 -0.20 -2.48 -2.51
CA SER A 64 -0.93 -2.95 -3.69
C SER A 64 -0.01 -3.67 -4.67
N ARG A 65 1.22 -3.14 -4.84
CA ARG A 65 2.29 -3.78 -5.63
C ARG A 65 2.79 -5.08 -5.00
N PHE A 66 2.97 -5.13 -3.67
CA PHE A 66 3.43 -6.36 -3.00
C PHE A 66 2.47 -7.53 -3.12
N ILE A 67 1.16 -7.27 -2.98
CA ILE A 67 0.12 -8.30 -2.94
C ILE A 67 -0.45 -8.57 -4.35
N ASN A 68 0.05 -7.88 -5.38
CA ASN A 68 -0.48 -7.90 -6.75
C ASN A 68 -1.99 -7.61 -6.82
N ILE A 69 -2.47 -6.75 -5.92
CA ILE A 69 -3.86 -6.26 -5.92
C ILE A 69 -3.85 -4.90 -6.61
N TYR A 70 -4.43 -4.82 -7.80
CA TYR A 70 -4.45 -3.57 -8.57
C TYR A 70 -5.42 -2.52 -8.01
N SER A 71 -6.38 -2.92 -7.16
CA SER A 71 -7.32 -2.00 -6.52
C SER A 71 -6.72 -1.40 -5.25
N ASN A 72 -6.21 -0.17 -5.37
CA ASN A 72 -5.71 0.58 -4.23
C ASN A 72 -6.82 0.90 -3.21
N LYS A 73 -8.07 1.08 -3.67
CA LYS A 73 -9.25 1.28 -2.80
C LYS A 73 -9.41 0.12 -1.82
N LYS A 74 -9.31 -1.12 -2.30
CA LYS A 74 -9.40 -2.32 -1.45
C LYS A 74 -8.24 -2.42 -0.47
N ILE A 75 -7.03 -2.03 -0.87
CA ILE A 75 -5.88 -1.98 0.04
C ILE A 75 -6.12 -0.95 1.13
N LYS A 76 -6.59 0.24 0.78
CA LYS A 76 -6.94 1.29 1.75
C LYS A 76 -8.00 0.79 2.73
N GLU A 77 -9.11 0.25 2.26
CA GLU A 77 -10.17 -0.30 3.12
C GLU A 77 -9.68 -1.43 4.03
N TRP A 78 -8.71 -2.22 3.56
CA TRP A 78 -8.09 -3.28 4.35
C TRP A 78 -7.16 -2.70 5.44
N LEU A 79 -6.37 -1.69 5.12
CA LEU A 79 -5.50 -0.98 6.06
C LEU A 79 -6.32 -0.21 7.11
N ASP A 80 -7.41 0.46 6.70
CA ASP A 80 -8.31 1.18 7.59
C ASP A 80 -8.94 0.26 8.65
N LYS A 81 -9.08 -1.05 8.35
CA LYS A 81 -9.56 -2.07 9.31
C LYS A 81 -8.45 -2.64 10.21
N ASP A 82 -7.18 -2.43 9.87
CA ASP A 82 -6.05 -2.93 10.65
C ASP A 82 -5.68 -1.95 11.77
N LYS A 83 -6.20 -2.21 12.99
CA LYS A 83 -5.91 -1.41 14.18
C LYS A 83 -4.42 -1.23 14.45
N LYS A 84 -3.58 -2.25 14.16
CA LYS A 84 -2.13 -2.18 14.38
C LYS A 84 -1.43 -1.32 13.33
N PHE A 85 -2.00 -1.21 12.13
CA PHE A 85 -1.49 -0.31 11.11
C PHE A 85 -1.91 1.14 11.42
N ASN A 86 -3.19 1.34 11.77
CA ASN A 86 -3.71 2.67 12.11
C ASN A 86 -2.98 3.32 13.29
N SER A 87 -2.50 2.53 14.25
CA SER A 87 -1.69 3.06 15.36
C SER A 87 -0.32 3.59 14.95
N LEU A 88 0.15 3.30 13.72
CA LEU A 88 1.41 3.81 13.17
C LEU A 88 1.22 5.12 12.39
N ILE A 89 -0.03 5.45 12.05
CA ILE A 89 -0.36 6.66 11.31
C ILE A 89 -0.21 7.83 12.27
N GLN A 90 0.68 8.74 11.89
CA GLN A 90 0.87 10.01 12.55
C GLN A 90 0.28 11.11 11.68
N GLU A 91 -0.15 12.19 12.32
CA GLU A 91 -0.72 13.35 11.67
C GLU A 91 0.09 14.57 12.11
N ASP A 92 0.52 15.39 11.14
CA ASP A 92 1.21 16.63 11.47
C ASP A 92 0.23 17.77 11.79
N ASN A 93 0.78 18.92 12.17
CA ASN A 93 -0.01 20.09 12.59
C ASN A 93 -0.92 20.67 11.47
N ILE A 94 -0.76 20.24 10.22
CA ILE A 94 -1.51 20.71 9.05
C ILE A 94 -2.50 19.63 8.56
N GLY A 95 -2.53 18.47 9.24
CA GLY A 95 -3.43 17.36 8.96
C GLY A 95 -2.91 16.34 7.95
N ARG A 96 -1.60 16.33 7.67
CA ARG A 96 -0.98 15.40 6.71
C ARG A 96 -0.67 14.08 7.41
N LYS A 97 -1.10 12.97 6.81
CA LYS A 97 -0.95 11.63 7.38
C LYS A 97 0.28 10.91 6.85
N PHE A 98 1.12 10.45 7.75
CA PHE A 98 2.37 9.79 7.42
C PHE A 98 2.72 8.66 8.39
N ILE A 99 3.69 7.84 7.99
CA ILE A 99 4.22 6.74 8.80
C ILE A 99 5.75 6.80 8.75
N VAL A 100 6.41 6.62 9.90
CA VAL A 100 7.88 6.55 9.94
C VAL A 100 8.35 5.23 9.33
N TYR A 101 9.31 5.27 8.40
CA TYR A 101 9.76 4.09 7.65
C TYR A 101 10.16 2.92 8.56
N LYS A 102 10.89 3.16 9.65
CA LYS A 102 11.27 2.13 10.63
C LYS A 102 10.07 1.39 11.21
N GLU A 103 8.98 2.11 11.51
CA GLU A 103 7.76 1.55 12.06
C GLU A 103 6.99 0.75 11.01
N TYR A 104 6.88 1.30 9.80
CA TYR A 104 6.33 0.59 8.64
C TYR A 104 7.08 -0.71 8.37
N LYS A 105 8.42 -0.66 8.33
CA LYS A 105 9.31 -1.79 8.10
C LYS A 105 9.09 -2.89 9.13
N LYS A 106 8.99 -2.54 10.42
CA LYS A 106 8.68 -3.51 11.49
C LYS A 106 7.30 -4.12 11.29
N TRP A 107 6.29 -3.29 11.03
CA TRP A 107 4.92 -3.75 10.84
C TRP A 107 4.79 -4.72 9.67
N ILE A 108 5.27 -4.34 8.48
CA ILE A 108 5.12 -5.16 7.28
C ILE A 108 5.86 -6.50 7.39
N LEU A 109 7.03 -6.51 8.03
CA LEU A 109 7.79 -7.75 8.27
C LEU A 109 7.10 -8.66 9.29
N SER A 110 6.37 -8.08 10.26
CA SER A 110 5.58 -8.83 11.25
C SER A 110 4.26 -9.37 10.68
N LYS A 111 3.76 -8.78 9.59
CA LYS A 111 2.43 -9.07 9.05
C LYS A 111 2.43 -10.37 8.23
N LYS A 112 2.07 -11.48 8.86
CA LYS A 112 2.00 -12.82 8.21
C LYS A 112 1.07 -12.89 6.98
N SER A 113 0.04 -12.04 6.91
CA SER A 113 -0.88 -11.99 5.76
C SER A 113 -0.23 -11.42 4.50
N ILE A 114 0.84 -10.63 4.65
CA ILE A 114 1.63 -10.11 3.54
C ILE A 114 2.79 -11.07 3.32
N LYS A 115 2.63 -12.00 2.36
CA LYS A 115 3.65 -13.01 2.05
C LYS A 115 4.79 -12.42 1.22
N LEU A 116 5.67 -11.66 1.88
CA LEU A 116 6.87 -11.12 1.23
C LEU A 116 7.90 -12.21 0.93
N THR A 117 8.41 -12.23 -0.31
CA THR A 117 9.55 -13.05 -0.72
C THR A 117 10.83 -12.60 -0.02
N GLN A 118 11.86 -13.45 -0.01
CA GLN A 118 13.15 -13.11 0.59
C GLN A 118 13.79 -11.87 -0.08
N ARG A 119 13.62 -11.71 -1.40
CA ARG A 119 14.04 -10.52 -2.14
C ARG A 119 13.28 -9.28 -1.68
N GLN A 120 11.95 -9.33 -1.61
CA GLN A 120 11.13 -8.20 -1.15
C GLN A 120 11.45 -7.78 0.29
N ARG A 121 11.81 -8.74 1.16
CA ARG A 121 12.26 -8.45 2.53
C ARG A 121 13.58 -7.68 2.56
N LYS A 122 14.54 -8.06 1.71
CA LYS A 122 15.85 -7.37 1.59
C LYS A 122 15.73 -6.00 0.93
N GLU A 123 14.84 -5.88 -0.05
CA GLU A 123 14.69 -4.70 -0.90
C GLU A 123 13.50 -3.82 -0.50
N LEU A 124 12.94 -3.97 0.70
CA LEU A 124 11.66 -3.34 1.09
C LEU A 124 11.61 -1.83 0.79
N LYS A 125 12.73 -1.11 0.98
CA LYS A 125 12.86 0.32 0.64
C LYS A 125 12.63 0.62 -0.85
N LEU A 126 13.08 -0.27 -1.75
CA LEU A 126 12.91 -0.15 -3.20
C LEU A 126 11.45 -0.31 -3.59
N TRP A 127 10.76 -1.21 -2.91
CA TRP A 127 9.36 -1.51 -3.20
C TRP A 127 8.36 -0.53 -2.60
N ILE A 128 8.81 0.39 -1.73
CA ILE A 128 7.99 1.52 -1.29
C ILE A 128 7.70 2.49 -2.45
N LEU A 129 8.49 2.45 -3.54
CA LEU A 129 8.20 3.28 -4.72
C LEU A 129 8.40 2.67 -6.10
N GLY A 130 9.21 1.63 -6.28
CA GLY A 130 9.34 0.94 -7.57
C GLY A 130 9.27 1.84 -8.81
N LEU A 131 9.96 2.99 -8.77
CA LEU A 131 10.36 3.84 -9.89
C LEU A 131 11.85 4.08 -9.73
#